data_AF-A0A958H2J4-F1
#
_entry.id   AF-A0A958H2J4-F1
#
_cell.length_a   1.000
_cell.length_b   1.000
_cell.length_c   1.000
_cell.angle_alpha   90.00
_cell.angle_beta   90.00
_cell.angle_gamma   90.00
#
_symmetry.space_group_name_H-M   'P 1'
#
loop_
_entity.id
_entity.type
_entity.pdbx_description
1 polymer ?
#
loop_
_entity_poly.entity_id
_entity_poly.type
_entity_poly.pdbx_seq_one_letter_code
_entity_poly.pdbx_strand_id
1 'polypeptide(L)' 'MSGVDLRRAQLQGANLNTNLNYVNLTGAFYNVDTIWLADFDPIQAGAKTEAR' A
#
# COMPACT_ATOMS: atom_id res chain seq x y z
N MET A 1 1.39 19.88 -5.84
CA MET A 1 0.99 18.55 -6.35
C MET A 1 0.30 17.83 -5.20
N SER A 2 -0.96 17.43 -5.37
CA SER A 2 -1.72 16.66 -4.39
C SER A 2 -1.31 15.19 -4.50
N GLY A 3 -0.81 14.60 -3.41
CA GLY A 3 -0.54 13.16 -3.35
C GLY A 3 -1.82 12.33 -3.54
N VAL A 4 -1.67 11.06 -3.89
CA VAL A 4 -2.79 10.12 -4.02
C VAL A 4 -3.18 9.63 -2.63
N ASP A 5 -4.47 9.69 -2.30
CA ASP A 5 -5.00 9.20 -1.02
C ASP A 5 -5.60 7.80 -1.18
N LEU A 6 -4.94 6.81 -0.60
CA LEU A 6 -5.39 5.40 -0.56
C LEU A 6 -5.61 4.93 0.89
N ARG A 7 -5.89 5.85 1.81
CA ARG A 7 -6.16 5.50 3.20
C ARG A 7 -7.28 4.49 3.29
N ARG A 8 -7.05 3.40 4.05
CA ARG A 8 -8.02 2.31 4.27
C ARG A 8 -8.49 1.59 3.00
N ALA A 9 -7.80 1.76 1.88
CA ALA A 9 -8.11 1.04 0.64
C ALA A 9 -7.87 -0.48 0.81
N GLN A 10 -8.60 -1.28 0.04
CA GLN A 10 -8.39 -2.71 -0.11
C GLN A 10 -7.45 -2.92 -1.31
N LEU A 11 -6.20 -3.30 -1.05
CA LEU A 11 -5.12 -3.42 -2.04
C LEU A 11 -4.69 -4.88 -2.25
N GLN A 12 -5.46 -5.85 -1.74
CA GLN A 12 -5.19 -7.27 -1.89
C GLN A 12 -5.05 -7.63 -3.37
N GLY A 13 -3.94 -8.30 -3.72
CA GLY A 13 -3.63 -8.66 -5.12
C GLY A 13 -3.33 -7.48 -6.05
N ALA A 14 -3.24 -6.24 -5.54
CA ALA A 14 -2.94 -5.10 -6.39
C ALA A 14 -1.46 -5.11 -6.81
N ASN A 15 -1.21 -4.69 -8.06
CA ASN A 15 0.14 -4.41 -8.52
C ASN A 15 0.50 -2.94 -8.25
N LEU A 16 1.31 -2.73 -7.23
CA LEU A 16 1.82 -1.44 -6.77
C LEU A 16 3.33 -1.30 -6.99
N ASN A 17 3.88 -2.04 -7.96
CA ASN A 17 5.25 -1.84 -8.45
C ASN A 17 5.34 -0.56 -9.31
N THR A 18 5.12 0.58 -8.65
CA THR A 18 5.12 1.92 -9.24
C THR A 18 5.69 2.91 -8.24
N ASN A 19 5.81 4.17 -8.64
CA ASN A 19 6.24 5.24 -7.76
C ASN A 19 5.13 5.57 -6.74
N LEU A 20 5.34 5.17 -5.48
CA LEU A 20 4.43 5.44 -4.37
C LEU A 20 4.83 6.69 -3.56
N ASN A 21 5.75 7.52 -4.07
CA ASN A 21 6.10 8.77 -3.42
C ASN A 21 4.85 9.64 -3.26
N TYR A 22 4.63 10.14 -2.04
CA TYR A 22 3.47 10.95 -1.66
C TYR A 22 2.11 10.23 -1.69
N VAL A 23 2.07 8.90 -1.81
CA VAL A 23 0.83 8.12 -1.65
C VAL A 23 0.56 7.91 -0.16
N ASN A 24 -0.65 8.25 0.30
CA ASN A 24 -1.05 7.98 1.67
C ASN A 24 -1.68 6.58 1.78
N LEU A 25 -0.93 5.63 2.32
CA LEU A 25 -1.38 4.24 2.54
C LEU A 25 -1.83 3.97 3.97
N THR A 26 -2.02 5.02 4.79
CA THR A 26 -2.36 4.86 6.21
C THR A 26 -3.63 4.01 6.38
N GLY A 27 -3.46 2.86 6.99
CA GLY A 27 -4.52 1.89 7.26
C GLY A 27 -5.02 1.11 6.03
N ALA A 28 -4.37 1.21 4.88
CA ALA A 28 -4.70 0.37 3.72
C ALA A 28 -4.44 -1.11 4.03
N PHE A 29 -5.24 -2.00 3.44
CA PHE A 29 -5.14 -3.43 3.66
C PHE A 29 -4.47 -4.11 2.48
N TYR A 30 -3.45 -4.92 2.75
CA TYR A 30 -2.75 -5.69 1.74
C TYR A 30 -2.63 -7.16 2.16
N ASN A 31 -2.29 -8.02 1.21
CA ASN A 31 -2.05 -9.44 1.44
C ASN A 31 -0.75 -9.89 0.74
N VAL A 32 -0.43 -11.17 0.86
CA VAL A 32 0.75 -11.80 0.23
C VAL A 32 0.77 -11.68 -1.30
N ASP A 33 -0.39 -11.50 -1.93
CA ASP A 33 -0.50 -11.35 -3.39
C ASP A 33 -0.27 -9.91 -3.86
N THR A 34 -0.13 -8.95 -2.93
CA THR A 34 0.11 -7.55 -3.27
C THR A 34 1.56 -7.38 -3.73
N ILE A 35 1.76 -6.84 -4.93
CA ILE A 35 3.09 -6.65 -5.52
C ILE A 35 3.56 -5.25 -5.19
N TRP A 36 4.67 -5.13 -4.48
CA TRP A 36 5.29 -3.86 -4.13
C TRP A 36 6.51 -3.58 -5.00
N LEU A 37 6.92 -2.30 -5.09
CA LEU A 37 8.23 -1.93 -5.60
C LEU A 37 9.31 -2.65 -4.78
N ALA A 38 10.40 -3.08 -5.44
CA ALA A 38 11.54 -3.67 -4.75
C ALA A 38 12.01 -2.72 -3.63
N ASP A 39 12.11 -3.22 -2.41
CA ASP A 39 12.47 -2.49 -1.18
C ASP A 39 11.40 -1.57 -0.57
N PHE A 40 10.17 -1.58 -1.09
CA PHE A 40 9.07 -0.87 -0.44
C PHE A 40 8.56 -1.64 0.79
N ASP A 41 8.59 -0.98 1.95
CA ASP A 41 8.04 -1.53 3.19
C ASP A 41 6.59 -1.00 3.42
N PRO A 42 5.55 -1.82 3.16
CA PRO A 42 4.17 -1.39 3.33
C PRO A 42 3.79 -1.14 4.78
N ILE A 43 4.46 -1.78 5.74
CA ILE A 43 4.20 -1.59 7.17
C ILE A 43 4.73 -0.22 7.60
N GLN A 44 5.94 0.16 7.16
CA GLN A 44 6.48 1.51 7.40
C GLN A 44 5.62 2.60 6.74
N ALA A 45 5.00 2.30 5.59
CA ALA A 45 4.04 3.19 4.94
C ALA A 45 2.66 3.27 5.62
N GLY A 46 2.45 2.52 6.70
CA GLY A 46 1.22 2.52 7.49
C GLY A 46 0.12 1.60 6.97
N ALA A 47 0.40 0.77 5.95
CA ALA A 47 -0.50 -0.28 5.53
C ALA A 47 -0.50 -1.43 6.54
N LYS A 48 -1.56 -2.24 6.50
CA LYS A 48 -1.83 -3.33 7.42
C LYS A 48 -2.09 -4.60 6.62
N THR A 49 -1.60 -5.72 7.12
CA THR A 49 -2.10 -7.00 6.65
C THR A 49 -3.57 -7.11 7.04
N GLU A 50 -4.38 -7.74 6.19
CA GLU A 50 -5.73 -8.17 6.53
C GLU A 50 -5.79 -8.80 7.94
N ALA A 51 -6.81 -8.42 8.72
CA ALA A 51 -7.20 -9.22 9.87
C ALA A 51 -8.03 -10.39 9.32
N ARG A 52 -7.54 -11.62 9.53
CA ARG A 52 -8.29 -12.85 9.25
C ARG A 52 -9.69 -12.82 9.87
#